data_AF-A0A455ZIC7-F1
#
_entry.id   AF-A0A455ZIC7-F1
#
_cell.length_a   1.000
_cell.length_b   1.000
_cell.length_c   1.000
_cell.angle_alpha   90.00
_cell.angle_beta   90.00
_cell.angle_gamma   90.00
#
_symmetry.space_group_name_H-M   'P 1'
#
loop_
_entity.id
_entity.type
_entity.pdbx_description
1 polymer ?
#
loop_
_entity_poly.entity_id
_entity_poly.type
_entity_poly.pdbx_seq_one_letter_code
_entity_poly.pdbx_strand_id
1 'polypeptide(L)'
;MGRLAFPPLIKYLPYVFTEQGVAMASAILRSDIAVKMSVEIMEAFVEMRRMLISNASLFHRLDNIELKQLEADQKFEEIFKALESDKLHSEKGIFYNGQVFDAYAFVSDIIRSAKSSIILLDNYVDDTVLTLLGKRNNDVTAKILTKSISNQLRLDLQRYNSQYPPVDMEVFSDAHDRFLIIDDTELYHIGASLKDLGKKWFAFSRMDIEVVRMLQILNKP
;
A
#
# COMPACT_ATOMS: atom_id res chain seq x y z
N MET A 1 77.77 -23.58 10.71
CA MET A 1 77.26 -23.16 9.38
C MET A 1 76.41 -21.91 9.55
N GLY A 2 76.93 -20.72 9.21
CA GLY A 2 76.17 -19.47 9.26
C GLY A 2 75.37 -19.24 7.98
N ARG A 3 74.11 -18.81 8.10
CA ARG A 3 73.37 -18.17 7.00
C ARG A 3 73.31 -16.67 7.31
N LEU A 4 73.95 -15.87 6.47
CA LEU A 4 73.76 -14.42 6.41
C LEU A 4 72.36 -14.15 5.85
N ALA A 5 71.44 -13.71 6.71
CA ALA A 5 70.15 -13.17 6.29
C ALA A 5 70.33 -11.66 6.06
N PHE A 6 70.27 -11.22 4.80
CA PHE A 6 70.16 -9.80 4.48
C PHE A 6 68.76 -9.29 4.87
N PRO A 7 68.62 -8.14 5.55
CA PRO A 7 67.31 -7.57 5.84
C PRO A 7 66.65 -7.08 4.54
N PRO A 8 65.33 -7.24 4.37
CA PRO A 8 64.63 -6.68 3.23
C PRO A 8 64.67 -5.15 3.31
N LEU A 9 65.26 -4.51 2.30
CA LEU A 9 65.60 -3.08 2.28
C LEU A 9 64.43 -2.13 2.00
N ILE A 10 63.17 -2.58 2.04
CA ILE A 10 62.02 -1.71 1.75
C ILE A 10 60.89 -2.00 2.74
N LYS A 11 60.65 -1.04 3.65
CA LYS A 11 59.65 -1.14 4.73
C LYS A 11 58.22 -0.77 4.28
N TYR A 12 58.05 -0.19 3.08
CA TYR A 12 56.75 0.20 2.52
C TYR A 12 56.74 0.05 0.99
N LEU A 13 55.64 -0.45 0.40
CA LEU A 13 55.49 -0.48 -1.06
C LEU A 13 55.56 0.95 -1.61
N PRO A 14 56.41 1.23 -2.62
CA PRO A 14 56.47 2.56 -3.20
C PRO A 14 55.14 2.87 -3.90
N TYR A 15 54.44 3.90 -3.41
CA TYR A 15 53.19 4.41 -4.00
C TYR A 15 53.38 5.05 -5.39
N VAL A 16 54.56 4.92 -6.00
CA VAL A 16 54.93 5.52 -7.30
C VAL A 16 54.05 5.05 -8.46
N PHE A 17 53.32 3.94 -8.29
CA PHE A 17 52.39 3.39 -9.29
C PHE A 17 50.91 3.75 -9.05
N THR A 18 50.61 4.62 -8.08
CA THR A 18 49.26 5.21 -7.96
C THR A 18 49.16 6.47 -8.81
N GLU A 19 47.94 6.93 -9.08
CA GLU A 19 47.70 8.18 -9.82
C GLU A 19 48.49 9.36 -9.21
N GLN A 20 48.50 9.47 -7.89
CA GLN A 20 49.22 10.49 -7.14
C GLN A 20 50.74 10.26 -7.19
N GLY A 21 51.19 9.01 -7.16
CA GLY A 21 52.60 8.65 -7.26
C GLY A 21 53.20 8.92 -8.64
N VAL A 22 52.46 8.61 -9.71
CA VAL A 22 52.84 8.92 -11.09
C VAL A 22 52.86 10.43 -11.30
N ALA A 23 51.87 11.17 -10.77
CA ALA A 23 51.87 12.63 -10.82
C ALA A 23 53.11 13.22 -10.13
N MET A 24 53.43 12.79 -8.90
CA MET A 24 54.62 13.26 -8.19
C MET A 24 55.93 12.88 -8.90
N ALA A 25 56.04 11.65 -9.42
CA ALA A 25 57.22 11.21 -10.15
C ALA A 25 57.41 11.99 -11.46
N SER A 26 56.33 12.27 -12.19
CA SER A 26 56.35 13.05 -13.43
C SER A 26 56.83 14.49 -13.22
N ALA A 27 56.61 15.05 -12.02
CA ALA A 27 57.05 16.40 -11.66
C ALA A 27 58.52 16.48 -11.25
N ILE A 28 59.11 15.38 -10.74
CA ILE A 28 60.48 15.35 -10.21
C ILE A 28 61.49 14.84 -11.25
N LEU A 29 61.09 13.87 -12.07
CA LEU A 29 61.96 13.26 -13.08
C LEU A 29 62.10 14.16 -14.32
N ARG A 30 63.27 14.11 -14.97
CA ARG A 30 63.60 14.95 -16.14
C ARG A 30 63.58 14.20 -17.48
N SER A 31 63.05 12.98 -17.52
CA SER A 31 62.92 12.24 -18.78
C SER A 31 61.82 12.84 -19.65
N ASP A 32 61.95 12.71 -20.97
CA ASP A 32 60.95 13.21 -21.92
C ASP A 32 59.55 12.64 -21.65
N ILE A 33 59.49 11.38 -21.20
CA ILE A 33 58.24 10.71 -20.80
C ILE A 33 57.63 11.38 -19.55
N ALA A 34 58.44 11.68 -18.52
CA ALA A 34 57.96 12.34 -17.31
C ALA A 34 57.45 13.76 -17.58
N VAL A 35 58.16 14.52 -18.42
CA VAL A 35 57.76 15.86 -18.84
C VAL A 35 56.43 15.83 -19.59
N LYS A 36 56.27 14.90 -20.55
CA LYS A 36 55.02 14.73 -21.30
C LYS A 36 53.84 14.37 -20.38
N MET A 37 54.04 13.41 -19.48
CA MET A 37 53.01 12.99 -18.53
C MET A 37 52.59 14.15 -17.60
N SER A 38 53.52 14.97 -17.14
CA SER A 38 53.23 16.13 -16.29
C SER A 38 52.35 17.17 -17.00
N VAL A 39 52.60 17.40 -18.30
CA VAL A 39 51.77 18.29 -19.14
C VAL A 39 50.37 17.71 -19.32
N GLU A 40 50.24 16.44 -19.70
CA GLU A 40 48.95 15.78 -19.88
C GLU A 40 48.11 15.78 -18.59
N ILE A 41 48.75 15.52 -17.44
CA ILE A 41 48.11 15.60 -16.13
C ILE A 41 47.59 17.03 -15.87
N MET A 42 48.41 18.05 -16.16
CA MET A 42 47.99 19.45 -15.96
C MET A 42 46.83 19.85 -16.88
N GLU A 43 46.85 19.43 -18.15
CA GLU A 43 45.76 19.67 -19.09
C GLU A 43 44.46 19.02 -18.61
N ALA A 44 44.52 17.78 -18.13
CA ALA A 44 43.37 17.10 -17.55
C ALA A 44 42.81 17.86 -16.34
N PHE A 45 43.65 18.40 -15.45
CA PHE A 45 43.20 19.22 -14.31
C PHE A 45 42.55 20.53 -14.73
N VAL A 46 43.07 21.19 -15.77
CA VAL A 46 42.47 22.43 -16.31
C VAL A 46 41.09 22.13 -16.90
N GLU A 47 40.95 21.04 -17.65
CA GLU A 47 39.67 20.69 -18.28
C GLU A 47 38.64 20.23 -17.25
N MET A 48 39.04 19.45 -16.24
CA MET A 48 38.16 19.11 -15.10
C MET A 48 37.67 20.36 -14.38
N ARG A 49 38.54 21.35 -14.14
CA ARG A 49 38.14 22.62 -13.51
C ARG A 49 37.13 23.37 -14.36
N ARG A 50 37.33 23.43 -15.68
CA ARG A 50 36.39 24.09 -16.61
C ARG A 50 35.03 23.41 -16.58
N MET A 51 35.00 22.07 -16.62
CA MET A 51 33.76 21.28 -16.60
C MET A 51 32.97 21.46 -15.29
N LEU A 52 33.66 21.50 -14.15
CA LEU A 52 33.01 21.75 -12.85
C LEU A 52 32.37 23.14 -12.78
N ILE A 53 33.05 24.17 -13.31
CA ILE A 53 32.55 25.54 -13.31
C ILE A 53 31.38 25.70 -14.31
N SER A 54 31.48 25.12 -15.51
CA SER A 54 30.41 25.21 -16.52
C SER A 54 29.13 24.52 -16.06
N ASN A 55 29.26 23.41 -15.34
CA ASN A 55 28.14 22.57 -14.95
C ASN A 55 27.59 22.88 -13.55
N ALA A 56 28.19 23.80 -12.79
CA ALA A 56 27.73 24.19 -11.46
C ALA A 56 26.24 24.60 -11.43
N SER A 57 25.79 25.31 -12.47
CA SER A 57 24.38 25.70 -12.61
C SER A 57 23.44 24.52 -12.87
N LEU A 58 23.92 23.45 -13.51
CA LEU A 58 23.16 22.23 -13.74
C LEU A 58 23.03 21.41 -12.46
N PHE A 59 24.12 21.27 -11.68
CA PHE A 59 24.07 20.60 -10.38
C PHE A 59 23.07 21.28 -9.43
N HIS A 60 23.11 22.61 -9.32
CA HIS A 60 22.14 23.35 -8.52
C HIS A 60 20.69 23.15 -8.99
N ARG A 61 20.45 23.00 -10.31
CA ARG A 61 19.11 22.70 -10.83
C ARG A 61 18.66 21.28 -10.48
N LEU A 62 19.56 20.31 -10.50
CA LEU A 62 19.27 18.93 -10.11
C LEU A 62 18.90 18.85 -8.63
N ASP A 63 19.69 19.47 -7.74
CA ASP A 63 19.41 19.49 -6.30
C ASP A 63 18.03 20.11 -5.99
N ASN A 64 17.69 21.20 -6.69
CA ASN A 64 16.38 21.84 -6.56
C ASN A 64 15.22 20.97 -7.06
N ILE A 65 15.45 20.17 -8.11
CA ILE A 65 14.43 19.24 -8.63
C ILE A 65 14.21 18.10 -7.64
N GLU A 66 15.29 17.54 -7.11
CA GLU A 66 15.23 16.46 -6.11
C GLU A 66 14.51 16.93 -4.84
N LEU A 67 14.82 18.13 -4.34
CA LEU A 67 14.12 18.71 -3.19
C LEU A 67 12.62 18.90 -3.48
N LYS A 68 12.27 19.47 -4.64
CA LYS A 68 10.86 19.65 -5.04
C LYS A 68 10.11 18.33 -5.19
N GLN A 69 10.80 17.27 -5.62
CA GLN A 69 10.21 15.94 -5.74
C GLN A 69 9.92 15.35 -4.36
N LEU A 70 10.87 15.43 -3.43
CA LEU A 70 10.66 15.01 -2.04
C LEU A 70 9.52 15.77 -1.36
N GLU A 71 9.44 17.09 -1.56
CA GLU A 71 8.33 17.91 -1.06
C GLU A 71 6.99 17.54 -1.70
N ALA A 72 6.97 17.21 -2.99
CA ALA A 72 5.76 16.77 -3.67
C ALA A 72 5.28 15.42 -3.13
N ASP A 73 6.17 14.46 -2.97
CA ASP A 73 5.86 13.12 -2.44
C ASP A 73 5.29 13.21 -1.02
N GLN A 74 5.86 14.07 -0.17
CA GLN A 74 5.33 14.34 1.17
C GLN A 74 3.92 14.93 1.13
N LYS A 75 3.68 15.92 0.26
CA LYS A 75 2.34 16.52 0.09
C LYS A 75 1.33 15.51 -0.45
N PHE A 76 1.75 14.62 -1.35
CA PHE A 76 0.88 13.55 -1.84
C PHE A 76 0.46 12.62 -0.70
N GLU A 77 1.40 12.17 0.12
CA GLU A 77 1.11 11.34 1.30
C GLU A 77 0.15 12.02 2.28
N GLU A 78 0.34 13.31 2.56
CA GLU A 78 -0.57 14.08 3.41
C GLU A 78 -1.99 14.17 2.82
N ILE A 79 -2.11 14.43 1.51
CA ILE A 79 -3.40 14.47 0.81
C ILE A 79 -4.08 13.09 0.85
N PHE A 80 -3.34 12.01 0.61
CA PHE A 80 -3.89 10.65 0.65
C PHE A 80 -4.38 10.29 2.05
N LYS A 81 -3.63 10.62 3.11
CA LYS A 81 -4.07 10.41 4.50
C LYS A 81 -5.31 11.22 4.84
N ALA A 82 -5.39 12.47 4.38
CA ALA A 82 -6.58 13.29 4.57
C ALA A 82 -7.81 12.67 3.88
N LEU A 83 -7.67 12.22 2.62
CA LEU A 83 -8.73 11.53 1.89
C LEU A 83 -9.15 10.21 2.54
N GLU A 84 -8.23 9.47 3.15
CA GLU A 84 -8.53 8.22 3.84
C GLU A 84 -9.29 8.45 5.16
N SER A 85 -8.90 9.47 5.92
CA SER A 85 -9.58 9.81 7.18
C SER A 85 -11.04 10.25 6.99
N ASP A 86 -11.38 10.83 5.83
CA ASP A 86 -12.72 11.31 5.51
C ASP A 86 -13.64 10.20 4.95
N LYS A 87 -13.09 9.04 4.55
CA LYS A 87 -13.88 7.91 4.01
C LYS A 87 -14.84 7.29 5.02
N LEU A 88 -14.56 7.39 6.32
CA LEU A 88 -15.44 6.90 7.38
C LEU A 88 -16.73 7.74 7.52
N HIS A 89 -16.74 8.98 7.00
CA HIS A 89 -17.91 9.87 7.03
C HIS A 89 -18.47 10.19 5.64
N SER A 90 -17.77 9.82 4.57
CA SER A 90 -18.25 10.01 3.22
C SER A 90 -19.44 9.10 2.91
N GLU A 91 -20.55 9.70 2.47
CA GLU A 91 -21.73 8.96 1.99
C GLU A 91 -21.43 8.10 0.74
N LYS A 92 -20.32 8.35 0.03
CA LYS A 92 -19.92 7.60 -1.17
C LYS A 92 -18.41 7.52 -1.27
N GLY A 93 -17.89 6.42 -1.80
CA GLY A 93 -16.46 6.27 -2.03
C GLY A 93 -16.10 5.14 -3.00
N ILE A 94 -14.81 5.09 -3.36
CA ILE A 94 -14.23 4.06 -4.23
C ILE A 94 -13.03 3.42 -3.52
N PHE A 95 -12.98 2.09 -3.56
CA PHE A 95 -11.80 1.31 -3.25
C PHE A 95 -11.11 0.88 -4.54
N TYR A 96 -9.79 0.98 -4.57
CA TYR A 96 -8.97 0.60 -5.72
C TYR A 96 -8.42 -0.82 -5.56
N ASN A 97 -7.87 -1.36 -6.66
CA ASN A 97 -7.30 -2.71 -6.67
C ASN A 97 -6.20 -2.85 -5.60
N GLY A 98 -6.27 -3.93 -4.81
CA GLY A 98 -5.26 -4.25 -3.80
C GLY A 98 -5.55 -3.66 -2.41
N GLN A 99 -6.53 -2.77 -2.28
CA GLN A 99 -6.99 -2.22 -1.00
C GLN A 99 -7.86 -3.23 -0.23
N VAL A 100 -7.41 -4.48 -0.13
CA VAL A 100 -8.14 -5.60 0.49
C VAL A 100 -8.35 -5.34 1.97
N PHE A 101 -7.30 -4.94 2.69
CA PHE A 101 -7.38 -4.69 4.11
C PHE A 101 -8.19 -3.44 4.43
N ASP A 102 -8.01 -2.35 3.68
CA ASP A 102 -8.74 -1.09 3.91
C ASP A 102 -10.25 -1.29 3.69
N ALA A 103 -10.63 -2.00 2.62
CA ALA A 103 -12.02 -2.35 2.36
C ALA A 103 -12.61 -3.27 3.45
N TYR A 104 -11.82 -4.24 3.92
CA TYR A 104 -12.20 -5.12 5.02
C TYR A 104 -12.37 -4.38 6.35
N ALA A 105 -11.47 -3.44 6.66
CA ALA A 105 -11.53 -2.60 7.86
C ALA A 105 -12.79 -1.73 7.83
N PHE A 106 -13.04 -1.04 6.72
CA PHE A 106 -14.23 -0.23 6.50
C PHE A 106 -15.54 -1.01 6.76
N VAL A 107 -15.72 -2.17 6.13
CA VAL A 107 -16.93 -2.98 6.34
C VAL A 107 -16.98 -3.55 7.76
N SER A 108 -15.83 -3.91 8.34
CA SER A 108 -15.76 -4.36 9.74
C SER A 108 -16.21 -3.28 10.72
N ASP A 109 -15.88 -2.02 10.46
CA ASP A 109 -16.24 -0.90 11.33
C ASP A 109 -17.73 -0.60 11.25
N ILE A 110 -18.34 -0.69 10.06
CA ILE A 110 -19.81 -0.62 9.88
C ILE A 110 -20.52 -1.73 10.66
N ILE A 111 -20.01 -2.97 10.60
CA ILE A 111 -20.61 -4.10 11.33
C ILE A 111 -20.48 -3.92 12.84
N ARG A 112 -19.38 -3.32 13.31
CA ARG A 112 -19.18 -3.03 14.75
C ARG A 112 -20.05 -1.87 15.24
N SER A 113 -20.41 -0.92 14.38
CA SER A 113 -21.23 0.23 14.77
C SER A 113 -22.71 -0.10 14.97
N ALA A 114 -23.17 -1.24 14.45
CA ALA A 114 -24.56 -1.72 14.60
C ALA A 114 -24.96 -1.92 16.07
N LYS A 115 -26.20 -1.53 16.40
CA LYS A 115 -26.75 -1.56 17.77
C LYS A 115 -27.91 -2.53 17.94
N SER A 116 -28.68 -2.82 16.89
CA SER A 116 -29.86 -3.67 16.95
C SER A 116 -29.91 -4.75 15.87
N SER A 117 -29.63 -4.41 14.61
CA SER A 117 -29.86 -5.31 13.49
C SER A 117 -28.87 -5.10 12.34
N ILE A 118 -28.53 -6.20 11.67
CA ILE A 118 -27.76 -6.21 10.43
C ILE A 118 -28.50 -7.09 9.43
N ILE A 119 -28.83 -6.56 8.26
CA ILE A 119 -29.37 -7.34 7.14
C ILE A 119 -28.39 -7.24 5.98
N LEU A 120 -27.84 -8.37 5.57
CA LEU A 120 -26.93 -8.48 4.43
C LEU A 120 -27.65 -9.10 3.25
N LEU A 121 -27.67 -8.41 2.12
CA LEU A 121 -28.07 -8.94 0.82
C LEU A 121 -26.80 -9.20 0.01
N ASP A 122 -26.44 -10.48 -0.17
CA ASP A 122 -25.31 -10.88 -1.01
C ASP A 122 -25.55 -12.28 -1.60
N ASN A 123 -25.34 -12.39 -2.91
CA ASN A 123 -25.52 -13.64 -3.66
C ASN A 123 -24.28 -14.56 -3.61
N TYR A 124 -23.18 -14.11 -2.98
CA TYR A 124 -21.92 -14.82 -2.93
C TYR A 124 -21.38 -14.89 -1.50
N VAL A 125 -22.06 -15.64 -0.64
CA VAL A 125 -21.71 -15.78 0.79
C VAL A 125 -20.93 -17.06 1.03
N ASP A 126 -19.84 -16.95 1.80
CA ASP A 126 -19.03 -18.06 2.31
C ASP A 126 -18.74 -17.89 3.82
N ASP A 127 -17.87 -18.73 4.37
CA ASP A 127 -17.46 -18.71 5.78
C ASP A 127 -16.75 -17.41 6.19
N THR A 128 -16.09 -16.73 5.24
CA THR A 128 -15.43 -15.45 5.50
C THR A 128 -16.45 -14.36 5.84
N VAL A 129 -17.62 -14.38 5.20
CA VAL A 129 -18.73 -13.46 5.48
C VAL A 129 -19.33 -13.74 6.86
N LEU A 130 -19.50 -15.01 7.24
CA LEU A 130 -19.97 -15.38 8.58
C LEU A 130 -19.00 -14.89 9.66
N THR A 131 -17.70 -15.06 9.43
CA THR A 131 -16.63 -14.57 10.32
C THR A 131 -16.68 -13.05 10.45
N LEU A 132 -16.91 -12.35 9.34
CA LEU A 132 -17.02 -10.89 9.31
C LEU A 132 -18.24 -10.39 10.12
N LEU A 133 -19.42 -11.00 9.92
CA LEU A 133 -20.62 -10.69 10.71
C LEU A 133 -20.47 -11.02 12.19
N GLY A 134 -19.57 -11.93 12.55
CA GLY A 134 -19.25 -12.26 13.95
C GLY A 134 -18.57 -11.13 14.72
N LYS A 135 -18.13 -10.07 14.05
CA LYS A 135 -17.56 -8.88 14.70
C LYS A 135 -18.61 -7.96 15.33
N ARG A 136 -19.91 -8.19 15.07
CA ARG A 136 -21.00 -7.43 15.68
C ARG A 136 -21.07 -7.67 17.19
N ASN A 137 -21.73 -6.77 17.91
CA ASN A 137 -22.03 -6.99 19.32
C ASN A 137 -22.97 -8.18 19.52
N ASN A 138 -22.84 -8.92 20.62
CA ASN A 138 -23.60 -10.16 20.85
C ASN A 138 -25.13 -9.98 20.85
N ASP A 139 -25.61 -8.78 21.20
CA ASP A 139 -27.04 -8.44 21.25
C ASP A 139 -27.60 -8.00 19.88
N VAL A 140 -26.74 -7.89 18.86
CA VAL A 140 -27.13 -7.45 17.51
C VAL A 140 -27.55 -8.66 16.68
N THR A 141 -28.77 -8.59 16.14
CA THR A 141 -29.29 -9.62 15.25
C THR A 141 -28.63 -9.52 13.87
N ALA A 142 -28.40 -10.65 13.20
CA ALA A 142 -27.85 -10.67 11.85
C ALA A 142 -28.66 -11.63 10.96
N LYS A 143 -29.09 -11.12 9.80
CA LYS A 143 -29.79 -11.87 8.77
C LYS A 143 -29.05 -11.75 7.43
N ILE A 144 -28.88 -12.87 6.74
CA ILE A 144 -28.34 -12.94 5.38
C ILE A 144 -29.46 -13.34 4.42
N LEU A 145 -29.63 -12.53 3.37
CA LEU A 145 -30.50 -12.79 2.24
C LEU A 145 -29.64 -13.13 1.03
N THR A 146 -29.79 -14.34 0.49
CA THR A 146 -28.97 -14.82 -0.63
C THR A 146 -29.82 -15.59 -1.64
N LYS A 147 -29.45 -15.57 -2.92
CA LYS A 147 -30.18 -16.27 -4.00
C LYS A 147 -30.33 -17.78 -3.77
N SER A 148 -29.34 -18.43 -3.17
CA SER A 148 -29.38 -19.88 -2.94
C SER A 148 -28.45 -20.29 -1.80
N ILE A 149 -28.89 -21.26 -1.00
CA ILE A 149 -28.10 -21.80 0.11
C ILE A 149 -27.59 -23.19 -0.30
N SER A 150 -26.28 -23.30 -0.53
CA SER A 150 -25.64 -24.58 -0.82
C SER A 150 -25.62 -25.49 0.41
N ASN A 151 -25.48 -26.80 0.22
CA ASN A 151 -25.35 -27.74 1.34
C ASN A 151 -24.12 -27.45 2.20
N GLN A 152 -23.02 -27.04 1.57
CA GLN A 152 -21.79 -26.65 2.27
C GLN A 152 -22.04 -25.44 3.16
N LEU A 153 -22.62 -24.36 2.61
CA LEU A 153 -22.92 -23.14 3.36
C LEU A 153 -23.89 -23.39 4.51
N ARG A 154 -24.86 -24.30 4.34
CA ARG A 154 -25.77 -24.72 5.41
C ARG A 154 -25.02 -25.40 6.57
N LEU A 155 -24.07 -26.28 6.26
CA LEU A 155 -23.24 -26.94 7.28
C LEU A 155 -22.32 -25.95 7.98
N ASP A 156 -21.79 -24.98 7.25
CA ASP A 156 -20.92 -23.94 7.81
C ASP A 156 -21.71 -23.00 8.73
N LEU A 157 -22.93 -22.61 8.35
CA LEU A 157 -23.84 -21.84 9.19
C LEU A 157 -24.21 -22.59 10.48
N GLN A 158 -24.52 -23.88 10.39
CA GLN A 158 -24.83 -24.71 11.56
C GLN A 158 -23.64 -24.80 12.52
N ARG A 159 -22.42 -24.98 12.01
CA ARG A 159 -21.21 -24.99 12.83
C ARG A 159 -20.97 -23.63 13.47
N TYR A 160 -21.10 -22.55 12.70
CA TYR A 160 -20.93 -21.20 13.20
C TYR A 160 -21.91 -20.88 14.33
N ASN A 161 -23.22 -21.12 14.12
CA ASN A 161 -24.27 -20.85 15.12
C ASN A 161 -24.17 -21.73 16.37
N SER A 162 -23.37 -22.81 16.34
CA SER A 162 -23.11 -23.64 17.52
C SER A 162 -22.07 -23.04 18.49
N GLN A 163 -21.27 -22.07 18.02
CA GLN A 163 -20.16 -21.47 18.78
C GLN A 163 -20.26 -19.94 18.90
N TYR A 164 -20.89 -19.28 17.94
CA TYR A 164 -20.93 -17.82 17.82
C TYR A 164 -22.37 -17.29 17.80
N PRO A 165 -22.58 -15.98 18.01
CA PRO A 165 -23.91 -15.38 17.94
C PRO A 165 -24.64 -15.75 16.65
N PRO A 166 -25.87 -16.29 16.73
CA PRO A 166 -26.51 -16.92 15.59
C PRO A 166 -26.78 -15.92 14.47
N VAL A 167 -26.57 -16.36 13.24
CA VAL A 167 -26.93 -15.65 12.02
C VAL A 167 -28.08 -16.39 11.34
N ASP A 168 -29.13 -15.67 11.00
CA ASP A 168 -30.25 -16.19 10.24
C ASP A 168 -29.95 -16.08 8.74
N MET A 169 -30.43 -17.04 7.95
CA MET A 169 -30.21 -17.05 6.51
C MET A 169 -31.49 -17.45 5.78
N GLU A 170 -31.92 -16.60 4.84
CA GLU A 170 -33.13 -16.79 4.04
C GLU A 170 -32.81 -16.69 2.55
N VAL A 171 -33.58 -17.44 1.75
CA VAL A 171 -33.44 -17.40 0.30
C VAL A 171 -34.22 -16.20 -0.23
N PHE A 172 -33.53 -15.32 -0.96
CA PHE A 172 -34.12 -14.15 -1.61
C PHE A 172 -33.53 -14.01 -3.01
N SER A 173 -34.33 -14.30 -4.05
CA SER A 173 -33.87 -14.33 -5.45
C SER A 173 -33.88 -12.98 -6.15
N ASP A 174 -34.64 -12.03 -5.61
CA ASP A 174 -35.01 -10.82 -6.34
C ASP A 174 -34.02 -9.66 -6.16
N ALA A 175 -33.00 -9.86 -5.31
CA ALA A 175 -31.88 -8.94 -5.17
C ALA A 175 -30.70 -9.36 -6.06
N HIS A 176 -30.31 -8.50 -6.99
CA HIS A 176 -29.07 -8.63 -7.75
C HIS A 176 -27.91 -7.85 -7.13
N ASP A 177 -28.23 -6.67 -6.60
CA ASP A 177 -27.27 -5.77 -5.97
C ASP A 177 -27.01 -6.16 -4.52
N ARG A 178 -25.87 -5.71 -4.00
CA ARG A 178 -25.41 -6.09 -2.66
C ARG A 178 -25.60 -4.93 -1.71
N PHE A 179 -26.35 -5.21 -0.65
CA PHE A 179 -26.73 -4.20 0.32
C PHE A 179 -26.44 -4.67 1.73
N LEU A 180 -26.04 -3.74 2.58
CA LEU A 180 -25.88 -3.94 3.99
C LEU A 180 -26.76 -2.91 4.70
N ILE A 181 -27.78 -3.38 5.41
CA ILE A 181 -28.69 -2.55 6.18
C ILE A 181 -28.29 -2.63 7.65
N ILE A 182 -28.10 -1.49 8.29
CA ILE A 182 -27.74 -1.37 9.71
C ILE A 182 -28.88 -0.69 10.46
N ASP A 183 -29.30 -1.31 11.57
CA ASP A 183 -30.29 -0.81 12.52
C ASP A 183 -31.59 -0.30 11.87
N ASP A 184 -31.97 -0.92 10.74
CA ASP A 184 -33.14 -0.55 9.93
C ASP A 184 -33.20 0.94 9.53
N THR A 185 -32.06 1.64 9.56
CA THR A 185 -31.95 3.09 9.38
C THR A 185 -30.87 3.50 8.38
N GLU A 186 -29.76 2.76 8.30
CA GLU A 186 -28.69 3.02 7.34
C GLU A 186 -28.65 1.92 6.28
N LEU A 187 -28.55 2.31 5.00
CA LEU A 187 -28.40 1.38 3.87
C LEU A 187 -27.09 1.64 3.16
N TYR A 188 -26.22 0.64 3.08
CA TYR A 188 -24.98 0.67 2.33
C TYR A 188 -25.10 -0.20 1.09
N HIS A 189 -24.92 0.40 -0.09
CA HIS A 189 -24.71 -0.33 -1.33
C HIS A 189 -23.22 -0.61 -1.51
N ILE A 190 -22.86 -1.86 -1.76
CA ILE A 190 -21.47 -2.30 -1.90
C ILE A 190 -21.30 -2.95 -3.28
N GLY A 191 -20.51 -2.34 -4.16
CA GLY A 191 -20.29 -2.82 -5.53
C GLY A 191 -19.54 -4.15 -5.63
N ALA A 192 -19.02 -4.68 -4.52
CA ALA A 192 -18.32 -5.96 -4.42
C ALA A 192 -18.98 -6.88 -3.38
N SER A 193 -18.84 -8.19 -3.57
CA SER A 193 -19.24 -9.14 -2.53
C SER A 193 -18.32 -9.01 -1.32
N LEU A 194 -18.86 -9.23 -0.12
CA LEU A 194 -18.10 -9.15 1.11
C LEU A 194 -16.92 -10.14 1.13
N LYS A 195 -17.01 -11.27 0.41
CA LYS A 195 -15.89 -12.23 0.27
C LYS A 195 -14.74 -11.75 -0.64
N ASP A 196 -14.99 -10.72 -1.46
CA ASP A 196 -14.09 -10.24 -2.51
C ASP A 196 -13.67 -8.77 -2.33
N LEU A 197 -13.87 -8.20 -1.14
CA LEU A 197 -13.53 -6.82 -0.81
C LEU A 197 -12.09 -6.46 -1.21
N GLY A 198 -11.93 -5.39 -1.99
CA GLY A 198 -10.65 -4.80 -2.40
C GLY A 198 -9.80 -5.62 -3.38
N LYS A 199 -10.24 -6.83 -3.80
CA LYS A 199 -9.55 -7.61 -4.84
C LYS A 199 -9.59 -6.92 -6.21
N LYS A 200 -10.70 -6.24 -6.48
CA LYS A 200 -10.92 -5.37 -7.64
C LYS A 200 -11.53 -4.05 -7.18
N TRP A 201 -11.39 -3.02 -8.00
CA TRP A 201 -12.02 -1.74 -7.76
C TRP A 201 -13.54 -1.86 -7.59
N PHE A 202 -14.09 -1.18 -6.59
CA PHE A 202 -15.54 -1.14 -6.36
C PHE A 202 -15.93 0.17 -5.69
N ALA A 203 -17.17 0.60 -5.95
CA ALA A 203 -17.77 1.75 -5.29
C ALA A 203 -18.64 1.29 -4.11
N PHE A 204 -18.75 2.14 -3.10
CA PHE A 204 -19.75 2.01 -2.05
C PHE A 204 -20.53 3.32 -1.90
N SER A 205 -21.76 3.22 -1.38
CA SER A 205 -22.58 4.39 -1.06
C SER A 205 -23.56 4.11 0.07
N ARG A 206 -23.66 5.03 1.04
CA ARG A 206 -24.69 5.09 2.07
C ARG A 206 -25.92 5.86 1.56
N MET A 207 -27.11 5.33 1.81
CA MET A 207 -28.39 5.80 1.26
C MET A 207 -29.50 5.75 2.33
N ASP A 208 -29.47 6.67 3.28
CA ASP A 208 -30.37 6.63 4.46
C ASP A 208 -31.86 6.84 4.11
N ILE A 209 -32.18 7.51 2.99
CA ILE A 209 -33.56 7.85 2.60
C ILE A 209 -34.33 6.66 2.01
N GLU A 210 -33.66 5.60 1.55
CA GLU A 210 -34.29 4.49 0.82
C GLU A 210 -34.62 3.26 1.70
N VAL A 211 -34.23 3.28 2.97
CA VAL A 211 -34.30 2.11 3.86
C VAL A 211 -35.75 1.65 4.08
N VAL A 212 -36.66 2.59 4.36
CA VAL A 212 -38.09 2.29 4.60
C VAL A 212 -38.72 1.57 3.40
N ARG A 213 -38.37 1.98 2.17
CA ARG A 213 -38.93 1.41 0.94
C ARG A 213 -38.35 0.01 0.67
N MET A 214 -37.06 -0.18 0.94
CA MET A 214 -36.39 -1.48 0.85
C MET A 214 -36.98 -2.48 1.86
N LEU A 215 -37.11 -2.09 3.12
CA LEU A 215 -37.67 -2.97 4.16
C LEU A 215 -39.12 -3.37 3.87
N GLN A 216 -39.92 -2.48 3.27
CA GLN A 216 -41.27 -2.82 2.80
C GLN A 216 -41.28 -3.88 1.69
N ILE A 217 -40.26 -3.92 0.83
CA ILE A 217 -40.14 -4.95 -0.22
C ILE A 217 -39.69 -6.27 0.41
N LEU A 218 -38.76 -6.23 1.37
CA LEU A 218 -38.23 -7.42 2.04
C LEU A 218 -39.24 -8.10 2.97
N ASN A 219 -40.17 -7.33 3.55
CA ASN A 219 -41.20 -7.83 4.45
C ASN A 219 -42.53 -8.19 3.74
N LYS A 220 -42.58 -8.15 2.41
CA LYS A 220 -43.76 -8.65 1.68
C LYS A 220 -43.77 -10.19 1.74
N PRO A 221 -44.88 -10.80 2.19
CA PRO A 221 -45.00 -12.25 2.34
C PRO A 221 -45.00 -12.99 1.00
#